data_AF-A0A954XW92-F1
#
_entry.id   AF-A0A954XW92-F1
#
_cell.length_a   1.000
_cell.length_b   1.000
_cell.length_c   1.000
_cell.angle_alpha   90.00
_cell.angle_beta   90.00
_cell.angle_gamma   90.00
#
_symmetry.space_group_name_H-M   'P 1'
#
loop_
_entity.id
_entity.type
_entity.pdbx_description
1 polymer ?
#
loop_
_entity_poly.entity_id
_entity_poly.type
_entity_poly.pdbx_seq_one_letter_code
_entity_poly.pdbx_strand_id
1 'polypeptide(L)'
;MAQVLKSIGLLGVLLATVAVATGAWASRGPAGPLAYAASFTAAGLIWTAGSIALLMTGLPRTAAGRTNGAMLAILIRTLAPLAVLVAFTRSDSPLAAAGIAGMILVHYFVGLVAETLLTVRLIRAAAPNCPDSSVAATAAKSPA
;
A
#
# COMPACT_ATOMS: atom_id res chain seq x y z
N MET A 1 6.64 -6.52 -14.59
CA MET A 1 6.60 -5.04 -14.63
C MET A 1 5.20 -4.49 -14.88
N ALA A 2 4.51 -4.80 -15.98
CA ALA A 2 3.18 -4.24 -16.27
C ALA A 2 2.13 -4.43 -15.14
N GLN A 3 2.13 -5.58 -14.47
CA GLN A 3 1.22 -5.85 -13.34
C GLN A 3 1.54 -5.02 -12.08
N VAL A 4 2.82 -4.73 -11.84
CA VAL A 4 3.26 -3.87 -10.73
C VAL A 4 2.81 -2.44 -10.98
N LEU A 5 3.01 -1.93 -12.20
CA LEU A 5 2.55 -0.59 -12.61
C LEU A 5 1.02 -0.45 -12.48
N LYS A 6 0.25 -1.47 -12.89
CA LYS A 6 -1.21 -1.49 -12.69
C LYS A 6 -1.59 -1.42 -11.21
N SER A 7 -0.85 -2.13 -10.35
CA SER A 7 -1.11 -2.14 -8.90
C SER A 7 -0.80 -0.78 -8.25
N ILE A 8 0.29 -0.13 -8.67
CA ILE A 8 0.66 1.23 -8.25
C ILE A 8 -0.40 2.25 -8.67
N GLY A 9 -0.89 2.16 -9.91
CA GLY A 9 -1.97 3.01 -10.40
C GLY A 9 -3.26 2.81 -9.61
N LEU A 10 -3.63 1.55 -9.34
CA LEU A 10 -4.83 1.23 -8.55
C LEU A 10 -4.73 1.78 -7.12
N LEU A 11 -3.56 1.67 -6.49
CA LEU A 11 -3.30 2.23 -5.17
C LEU A 11 -3.44 3.76 -5.18
N GLY A 12 -2.92 4.43 -6.20
CA GLY A 12 -3.03 5.88 -6.36
C GLY A 12 -4.48 6.35 -6.50
N VAL A 13 -5.27 5.68 -7.35
CA VAL A 13 -6.70 6.00 -7.50
C VAL A 13 -7.45 5.80 -6.19
N LEU A 14 -7.22 4.68 -5.51
CA LEU A 14 -7.85 4.40 -4.22
C LEU A 14 -7.52 5.49 -3.19
N LEU A 15 -6.25 5.82 -3.01
CA LEU A 15 -5.83 6.86 -2.06
C LEU A 15 -6.36 8.25 -2.44
N ALA A 16 -6.45 8.57 -3.73
CA ALA A 16 -7.06 9.82 -4.19
C ALA A 16 -8.56 9.89 -3.85
N THR A 17 -9.31 8.79 -4.05
CA THR A 17 -10.74 8.75 -3.67
C THR A 17 -10.93 8.91 -2.16
N VAL A 18 -10.08 8.26 -1.36
CA VAL A 18 -10.08 8.37 0.09
C VAL A 18 -9.74 9.80 0.51
N ALA A 19 -8.72 10.41 -0.11
CA ALA A 19 -8.30 11.78 0.18
C ALA A 19 -9.40 12.82 -0.07
N VAL A 20 -10.16 12.66 -1.16
CA VAL A 20 -11.32 13.53 -1.42
C VAL A 20 -12.39 13.33 -0.34
N ALA A 21 -12.70 12.08 0.04
CA ALA A 21 -13.71 11.79 1.04
C ALA A 21 -13.32 12.30 2.44
N THR A 22 -12.08 12.04 2.88
CA THR A 22 -11.56 12.49 4.18
C THR A 22 -11.36 13.99 4.21
N GLY A 23 -10.88 14.60 3.12
CA GLY A 23 -10.78 16.05 2.97
C GLY A 23 -12.13 16.74 3.07
N ALA A 24 -13.14 16.22 2.38
CA ALA A 24 -14.51 16.75 2.42
C ALA A 24 -15.20 16.59 3.79
N TRP A 25 -14.90 15.50 4.50
CA TRP A 25 -15.39 15.32 5.87
C TRP A 25 -14.69 16.29 6.82
N ALA A 26 -13.37 16.39 6.76
CA ALA A 26 -12.58 17.24 7.64
C ALA A 26 -12.74 18.74 7.38
N SER A 27 -13.07 19.14 6.16
CA SER A 27 -13.37 20.54 5.84
C SER A 27 -14.65 21.05 6.52
N ARG A 28 -15.51 20.16 7.04
CA ARG A 28 -16.67 20.54 7.86
C ARG A 28 -16.27 20.90 9.30
N GLY A 29 -15.06 20.56 9.70
CA GLY A 29 -14.50 20.87 11.01
C GLY A 29 -13.71 22.19 11.04
N PRO A 30 -13.02 22.48 12.16
CA PRO A 30 -12.28 23.73 12.36
C PRO A 30 -11.08 23.90 11.43
N ALA A 31 -10.62 22.84 10.75
CA ALA A 31 -9.49 22.88 9.82
C ALA A 31 -9.80 23.62 8.49
N GLY A 32 -11.08 23.77 8.14
CA GLY A 32 -11.50 24.51 6.95
C GLY A 32 -10.92 23.96 5.63
N PRO A 33 -10.64 24.83 4.64
CA PRO A 33 -10.16 24.42 3.31
C PRO A 33 -8.78 23.74 3.33
N LEU A 34 -7.96 24.00 4.36
CA LEU A 34 -6.62 23.41 4.51
C LEU A 34 -6.66 21.90 4.72
N ALA A 35 -7.81 21.35 5.13
CA ALA A 35 -8.01 19.92 5.29
C ALA A 35 -7.78 19.14 3.99
N TYR A 36 -8.14 19.71 2.83
CA TYR A 36 -7.86 19.07 1.53
C TYR A 36 -6.37 18.97 1.25
N ALA A 37 -5.63 20.06 1.47
CA ALA A 37 -4.19 20.07 1.28
C ALA A 37 -3.51 19.04 2.18
N ALA A 38 -3.85 19.02 3.48
CA ALA A 38 -3.34 18.03 4.42
C ALA A 38 -3.65 16.58 3.99
N SER A 39 -4.87 16.33 3.52
CA SER A 39 -5.30 15.00 3.06
C SER A 39 -4.56 14.55 1.80
N PHE A 40 -4.40 15.42 0.81
CA PHE A 40 -3.66 15.09 -0.42
C PHE A 40 -2.16 14.92 -0.17
N THR A 41 -1.57 15.72 0.72
CA THR A 41 -0.18 15.55 1.13
C THR A 41 0.03 14.21 1.82
N ALA A 42 -0.86 13.86 2.77
CA ALA A 42 -0.83 12.55 3.42
C ALA A 42 -0.97 11.40 2.41
N ALA A 43 -1.96 11.48 1.53
CA ALA A 43 -2.17 10.48 0.47
C ALA A 43 -0.95 10.34 -0.44
N GLY A 44 -0.33 11.44 -0.85
CA GLY A 44 0.87 11.45 -1.69
C GLY A 44 2.07 10.78 -1.01
N LEU A 45 2.27 11.05 0.29
CA LEU A 45 3.37 10.43 1.05
C LEU A 45 3.17 8.92 1.22
N ILE A 46 1.95 8.48 1.54
CA ILE A 46 1.64 7.05 1.65
C ILE A 46 1.73 6.36 0.28
N TRP A 47 1.26 7.02 -0.78
CA TRP A 47 1.34 6.47 -2.13
C TRP A 47 2.78 6.29 -2.61
N THR A 48 3.67 7.27 -2.36
CA THR A 48 5.09 7.14 -2.73
C THR A 48 5.78 6.03 -1.95
N ALA A 49 5.56 5.94 -0.63
CA ALA A 49 6.08 4.86 0.20
C ALA A 49 5.59 3.47 -0.28
N GLY A 50 4.29 3.32 -0.53
CA GLY A 50 3.70 2.08 -1.03
C GLY A 50 4.17 1.73 -2.44
N SER A 51 4.39 2.71 -3.31
CA SER A 51 4.91 2.49 -4.66
C SER A 51 6.34 1.94 -4.62
N ILE A 52 7.19 2.49 -3.76
CA ILE A 52 8.56 2.00 -3.55
C ILE A 52 8.54 0.57 -3.00
N ALA A 53 7.69 0.30 -2.00
CA ALA A 53 7.53 -1.04 -1.43
C ALA A 53 7.04 -2.08 -2.47
N LEU A 54 6.06 -1.73 -3.31
CA LEU A 54 5.60 -2.59 -4.40
C LEU A 54 6.68 -2.82 -5.48
N LEU A 55 7.50 -1.80 -5.79
CA LEU A 55 8.62 -1.96 -6.71
C LEU A 55 9.68 -2.90 -6.12
N MET A 56 10.08 -2.70 -4.88
CA MET A 56 11.11 -3.52 -4.22
C MET A 56 10.68 -4.98 -4.04
N THR A 57 9.39 -5.24 -3.85
CA THR A 57 8.84 -6.61 -3.80
C THR A 57 8.72 -7.25 -5.18
N GLY A 58 8.43 -6.48 -6.23
CA GLY A 58 8.23 -6.98 -7.59
C GLY A 58 9.50 -7.10 -8.46
N LEU A 59 10.61 -6.47 -8.05
CA LEU A 59 11.89 -6.46 -8.77
C LEU A 59 12.63 -7.81 -8.76
N PRO A 60 12.80 -8.49 -7.60
CA PRO A 60 13.59 -9.71 -7.53
C PRO A 60 12.90 -10.90 -8.20
N ARG A 61 13.63 -11.63 -9.06
CA ARG A 61 13.14 -12.83 -9.72
C ARG A 61 13.28 -14.11 -8.89
N THR A 62 14.21 -14.12 -7.93
CA THR A 62 14.50 -15.28 -7.08
C THR A 62 13.57 -15.33 -5.86
N ALA A 63 13.34 -16.52 -5.31
CA ALA A 63 12.50 -16.68 -4.11
C ALA A 63 13.10 -15.95 -2.89
N ALA A 64 14.41 -16.10 -2.66
CA ALA A 64 15.13 -15.40 -1.60
C ALA A 64 15.16 -13.87 -1.78
N GLY A 65 15.23 -13.40 -3.04
CA GLY A 65 15.14 -11.97 -3.32
C GLY A 65 13.76 -11.40 -2.97
N ARG A 66 12.69 -12.15 -3.23
CA ARG A 66 11.32 -11.73 -2.91
C ARG A 66 11.06 -11.63 -1.40
N THR A 67 11.60 -12.55 -0.59
CA THR A 67 11.50 -12.46 0.88
C THR A 67 12.25 -11.25 1.41
N ASN A 68 13.47 -10.99 0.94
CA ASN A 68 14.25 -9.81 1.34
C ASN A 68 13.55 -8.51 0.93
N GLY A 69 13.03 -8.45 -0.30
CA GLY A 69 12.24 -7.32 -0.78
C GLY A 69 10.97 -7.09 0.04
N ALA A 70 10.29 -8.16 0.48
CA ALA A 70 9.13 -8.05 1.36
C ALA A 70 9.49 -7.51 2.75
N MET A 71 10.60 -7.96 3.34
CA MET A 71 11.05 -7.42 4.63
C MET A 71 11.41 -5.93 4.53
N LEU A 72 12.10 -5.53 3.45
CA LEU A 72 12.44 -4.14 3.21
C LEU A 72 11.19 -3.28 2.95
N ALA A 73 10.20 -3.82 2.23
CA ALA A 73 8.92 -3.16 2.03
C ALA A 73 8.17 -2.91 3.35
N ILE A 74 8.18 -3.88 4.28
CA ILE A 74 7.60 -3.69 5.63
C ILE A 74 8.33 -2.56 6.36
N LEU A 75 9.67 -2.54 6.30
CA LEU A 75 10.47 -1.49 6.95
C LEU A 75 10.15 -0.09 6.40
N ILE A 76 10.07 0.06 5.08
CA ILE A 76 9.74 1.35 4.44
C ILE A 76 8.32 1.78 4.81
N ARG A 77 7.36 0.84 4.82
CA ARG A 77 5.96 1.12 5.16
C ARG A 77 5.79 1.58 6.61
N THR A 78 6.61 1.12 7.54
CA THR A 78 6.50 1.55 8.94
C THR A 78 7.30 2.81 9.21
N LEU A 79 8.52 2.91 8.67
CA LEU A 79 9.39 4.05 8.92
C LEU A 79 8.92 5.33 8.22
N ALA A 80 8.41 5.25 6.98
CA ALA A 80 8.05 6.46 6.24
C ALA A 80 6.90 7.24 6.92
N PRO A 81 5.76 6.64 7.29
CA PRO A 81 4.69 7.34 8.00
C PRO A 81 5.14 7.82 9.37
N LEU A 82 5.95 7.04 10.10
CA LEU A 82 6.45 7.42 11.41
C LEU A 82 7.38 8.64 11.32
N ALA A 83 8.30 8.66 10.35
CA ALA A 83 9.20 9.78 10.12
C ALA A 83 8.44 11.05 9.75
N VAL A 84 7.43 10.92 8.88
CA VAL A 84 6.54 12.02 8.51
C VAL A 84 5.76 12.53 9.73
N LEU A 85 5.19 11.63 10.54
CA LEU A 85 4.45 12.00 11.74
C LEU A 85 5.34 12.75 12.74
N VAL A 86 6.58 12.29 12.96
CA VAL A 86 7.56 12.97 13.81
C VAL A 86 7.95 14.33 13.26
N ALA A 87 8.13 14.45 11.93
CA ALA A 87 8.46 15.73 11.30
C ALA A 87 7.32 16.76 11.44
N PHE A 88 6.06 16.33 11.27
CA PHE A 88 4.89 17.20 11.39
C PHE A 88 4.53 17.55 12.84
N THR A 89 4.83 16.68 13.80
CA THR A 89 4.59 16.97 15.23
C THR A 89 5.60 17.95 15.81
N ARG A 90 6.78 18.10 15.20
CA ARG A 90 7.81 19.06 15.63
C ARG A 90 7.71 20.42 14.96
N SER A 91 6.89 20.56 13.92
CA SER A 91 6.76 21.80 13.16
C SER A 91 5.46 22.51 13.51
N ASP A 92 5.54 23.80 13.88
CA ASP A 92 4.39 24.72 14.01
C ASP A 92 3.80 25.06 12.63
N SER A 93 3.58 24.04 11.80
CA SER A 93 3.02 24.24 10.47
C SER A 93 1.50 24.43 10.56
N PRO A 94 0.90 25.25 9.68
CA PRO A 94 -0.56 25.39 9.59
C PRO A 94 -1.25 24.04 9.28
N LEU A 95 -0.51 23.07 8.74
CA LEU A 95 -0.99 21.70 8.49
C LEU A 95 -1.11 20.88 9.78
N ALA A 96 -0.26 21.13 10.78
CA ALA A 96 -0.36 20.49 12.10
C ALA A 96 -1.66 20.92 12.80
N ALA A 97 -1.99 22.21 12.74
CA ALA A 97 -3.26 22.75 13.24
C ALA A 97 -4.49 22.19 12.50
N ALA A 98 -4.33 21.84 11.22
CA ALA A 98 -5.38 21.21 10.42
C ALA A 98 -5.57 19.69 10.68
N GLY A 99 -4.82 19.11 11.63
CA GLY A 99 -4.97 17.69 12.00
C GLY A 99 -4.31 16.72 11.00
N ILE A 100 -3.25 17.14 10.30
CA ILE A 100 -2.54 16.29 9.33
C ILE A 100 -2.07 14.96 9.92
N ALA A 101 -1.73 14.92 11.20
CA ALA A 101 -1.35 13.69 11.91
C ALA A 101 -2.44 12.62 11.85
N GLY A 102 -3.70 13.00 12.10
CA GLY A 102 -4.84 12.10 12.00
C GLY A 102 -5.08 11.66 10.55
N MET A 103 -4.92 12.58 9.59
CA MET A 103 -5.06 12.27 8.17
C MET A 103 -3.99 11.28 7.69
N ILE A 104 -2.74 11.46 8.10
CA ILE A 104 -1.64 10.51 7.83
C ILE A 104 -2.01 9.13 8.35
N LEU A 105 -2.51 9.04 9.58
CA LEU A 105 -2.88 7.76 10.18
C LEU A 105 -4.01 7.05 9.42
N VAL A 106 -5.07 7.78 9.04
CA VAL A 106 -6.18 7.23 8.25
C VAL A 106 -5.70 6.72 6.89
N HIS A 107 -4.95 7.54 6.16
CA HIS A 107 -4.42 7.14 4.84
C HIS A 107 -3.42 6.00 4.96
N TYR A 108 -2.62 5.97 6.03
CA TYR A 108 -1.70 4.88 6.31
C TYR A 108 -2.44 3.56 6.47
N PHE A 109 -3.50 3.49 7.27
CA PHE A 109 -4.27 2.25 7.46
C PHE A 109 -4.93 1.79 6.16
N VAL A 110 -5.55 2.71 5.41
CA VAL A 110 -6.18 2.36 4.13
C VAL A 110 -5.14 1.88 3.11
N GLY A 111 -4.01 2.60 3.02
CA GLY A 111 -2.88 2.21 2.17
C GLY A 111 -2.35 0.83 2.54
N LEU A 112 -2.16 0.56 3.83
CA LEU A 112 -1.65 -0.72 4.32
C LEU A 112 -2.56 -1.89 3.97
N VAL A 113 -3.89 -1.74 4.13
CA VAL A 113 -4.87 -2.75 3.74
C VAL A 113 -4.84 -2.97 2.22
N ALA A 114 -4.90 -1.90 1.44
CA ALA A 114 -4.91 -1.97 -0.02
C ALA A 114 -3.65 -2.64 -0.57
N GLU A 115 -2.49 -2.26 -0.03
CA GLU A 115 -1.20 -2.78 -0.44
C GLU A 115 -1.03 -4.25 -0.06
N THR A 116 -1.54 -4.66 1.11
CA THR A 116 -1.57 -6.07 1.52
C THR A 116 -2.40 -6.91 0.55
N LEU A 117 -3.60 -6.44 0.19
CA LEU A 117 -4.47 -7.13 -0.78
C LEU A 117 -3.82 -7.24 -2.16
N LEU A 118 -3.18 -6.17 -2.63
CA LEU A 118 -2.45 -6.16 -3.90
C LEU A 118 -1.25 -7.10 -3.88
N THR A 119 -0.49 -7.10 -2.78
CA THR A 119 0.65 -8.00 -2.59
C THR A 119 0.21 -9.46 -2.61
N VAL A 120 -0.86 -9.82 -1.88
CA VAL A 120 -1.42 -11.18 -1.90
C VAL A 120 -1.87 -11.58 -3.30
N ARG A 121 -2.55 -10.69 -4.03
CA ARG A 121 -2.94 -10.94 -5.43
C ARG A 121 -1.73 -11.15 -6.34
N LEU A 122 -0.68 -10.37 -6.17
CA LEU A 122 0.54 -10.46 -6.97
C LEU A 122 1.30 -11.77 -6.70
N ILE A 123 1.36 -12.20 -5.44
CA ILE A 123 1.94 -13.50 -5.05
C ILE A 123 1.13 -14.65 -5.64
N ARG A 124 -0.21 -14.62 -5.53
CA ARG A 124 -1.10 -15.66 -6.09
C ARG A 124 -0.98 -15.77 -7.61
N ALA A 125 -0.90 -14.65 -8.31
CA ALA A 125 -0.73 -14.63 -9.77
C ALA A 125 0.65 -15.17 -10.22
N ALA A 126 1.65 -15.14 -9.34
CA ALA A 126 2.99 -15.64 -9.62
C ALA A 126 3.20 -17.12 -9.23
N ALA A 127 2.22 -17.75 -8.56
CA ALA A 127 2.26 -19.17 -8.28
C ALA A 127 1.99 -19.94 -9.59
N PRO A 128 2.92 -20.79 -10.07
CA PRO A 128 2.64 -21.65 -11.20
C PRO A 128 1.47 -22.58 -10.84
N ASN A 129 0.52 -22.77 -11.75
CA ASN A 129 -0.51 -23.79 -11.63
C ASN A 129 0.20 -25.13 -11.43
N CYS A 130 0.28 -25.60 -10.19
CA CYS A 130 0.76 -26.96 -9.93
C CYS A 130 -0.23 -27.87 -10.67
N PRO A 131 0.22 -28.71 -11.61
CA PRO A 131 -0.68 -29.63 -12.31
C PRO A 131 -1.47 -30.39 -11.25
N ASP A 132 -2.80 -30.31 -11.35
CA ASP A 132 -3.71 -30.90 -10.40
C ASP A 132 -3.23 -32.31 -10.03
N SER A 133 -3.08 -32.56 -8.73
CA SER A 133 -2.88 -33.88 -8.17
C SER A 133 -4.00 -34.87 -8.57
N SER A 134 -5.05 -34.42 -9.26
CA SER A 134 -6.05 -35.24 -9.95
C SER A 134 -5.45 -36.14 -11.04
N VAL A 135 -4.36 -35.73 -11.70
CA VAL A 135 -3.67 -36.58 -12.70
C VAL A 135 -2.91 -37.72 -12.02
N ALA A 136 -2.30 -37.47 -10.86
CA ALA A 136 -1.63 -38.51 -10.07
C ALA A 136 -2.63 -39.51 -9.46
N ALA A 137 -3.82 -39.05 -9.04
CA ALA A 137 -4.88 -39.91 -8.52
C ALA A 137 -5.55 -40.77 -9.60
N THR A 138 -5.58 -40.31 -10.86
CA THR A 138 -6.15 -41.07 -11.98
C THR A 138 -5.17 -42.14 -12.48
N ALA A 139 -3.86 -41.88 -12.45
CA ALA A 139 -2.84 -42.89 -12.79
C ALA A 139 -2.77 -44.04 -11.77
N ALA A 140 -3.07 -43.78 -10.49
CA ALA A 140 -3.07 -44.80 -9.44
C ALA A 140 -4.29 -45.74 -9.48
N LYS A 141 -5.31 -45.45 -10.29
CA LYS A 141 -6.60 -46.19 -10.29
C LYS A 141 -6.81 -47.09 -11.51
N SER A 142 -5.76 -47.40 -12.28
CA SER A 142 -5.82 -48.37 -13.38
C SER A 142 -5.05 -49.67 -13.06
N PRO A 143 -5.54 -50.54 -12.16
CA PRO A 143 -5.18 -51.95 -12.19
C PRO A 143 -5.92 -52.66 -13.33
N ALA A 144 -5.20 -53.57 -13.99
CA ALA A 144 -5.60 -54.41 -15.11
C ALA A 144 -6.77 -55.36 -14.80
#